data_AF-A0A3D0YKN9-F1
#
_entry.id   AF-A0A3D0YKN9-F1
#
_cell.length_a   1.000
_cell.length_b   1.000
_cell.length_c   1.000
_cell.angle_alpha   90.00
_cell.angle_beta   90.00
_cell.angle_gamma   90.00
#
_symmetry.space_group_name_H-M   'P 1'
#
loop_
_entity.id
_entity.type
_entity.pdbx_description
1 polymer ?
#
loop_
_entity_poly.entity_id
_entity_poly.type
_entity_poly.pdbx_seq_one_letter_code
_entity_poly.pdbx_strand_id
1 'polypeptide(L)'
;MHFSEEQLKTIEEMSYRLFQPHLIAINLEVDEDEFIEEIYQKSLARTAFYKGIIRHENEIREQIIKAALNGSNPAQEQLIRLLQIFHSSLNE
;
A
#
# COMPACT_ATOMS: atom_id res chain seq x y z
N MET A 1 -7.24 -11.47 16.01
CA MET A 1 -7.82 -10.22 16.55
C MET A 1 -9.13 -9.88 15.84
N HIS A 2 -10.04 -9.16 16.50
CA HIS A 2 -11.22 -8.58 15.86
C HIS A 2 -11.10 -7.06 15.87
N PHE A 3 -11.19 -6.43 14.71
CA PHE A 3 -11.08 -4.97 14.55
C PHE A 3 -12.45 -4.36 14.30
N SER A 4 -12.73 -3.23 14.95
CA SER A 4 -13.90 -2.42 14.63
C SER A 4 -13.77 -1.77 13.25
N GLU A 5 -14.88 -1.31 12.67
CA GLU A 5 -14.85 -0.56 11.41
C GLU A 5 -13.97 0.69 11.49
N GLU A 6 -13.95 1.36 12.65
CA GLU A 6 -13.10 2.52 12.90
C GLU A 6 -11.62 2.14 12.91
N GLN A 7 -11.25 1.04 13.57
CA GLN A 7 -9.87 0.56 13.57
C GLN A 7 -9.43 0.14 12.17
N LEU A 8 -10.29 -0.54 11.40
CA LEU A 8 -10.02 -0.88 10.00
C LEU A 8 -9.78 0.36 9.14
N LYS A 9 -10.57 1.42 9.35
CA LYS A 9 -10.37 2.70 8.66
C LYS A 9 -9.02 3.33 9.04
N THR A 10 -8.66 3.31 10.32
CA THR A 10 -7.35 3.80 10.79
C THR A 10 -6.19 3.02 10.16
N ILE A 11 -6.29 1.69 10.06
CA ILE A 11 -5.29 0.85 9.38
C ILE A 11 -5.14 1.29 7.91
N GLU A 12 -6.23 1.47 7.18
CA GLU A 12 -6.22 1.91 5.78
C GLU A 12 -5.60 3.32 5.63
N GLU A 13 -5.97 4.27 6.50
CA GLU A 13 -5.47 5.65 6.44
C GLU A 13 -3.98 5.75 6.77
N MET A 14 -3.51 5.01 7.78
CA MET A 14 -2.10 5.04 8.16
C MET A 14 -1.22 4.30 7.15
N SER A 15 -1.68 3.15 6.64
CA SER A 15 -0.95 2.43 5.59
C SER A 15 -0.85 3.23 4.28
N TYR A 16 -1.89 3.99 3.92
CA TYR A 16 -1.82 4.96 2.82
C TYR A 16 -0.75 6.05 3.03
N ARG A 17 -0.46 6.42 4.28
CA ARG A 17 0.60 7.36 4.65
C ARG A 17 1.96 6.67 4.87
N LEU A 18 2.07 5.39 4.49
CA LEU A 18 3.28 4.58 4.60
C LEU A 18 3.80 4.39 6.04
N PHE A 19 2.91 4.43 7.04
CA PHE A 19 3.31 4.03 8.39
C PHE A 19 3.60 2.52 8.44
N GLN A 20 4.68 2.16 9.15
CA GLN A 20 5.04 0.76 9.36
C GLN A 20 4.01 0.04 10.23
N PRO A 21 3.76 -1.28 10.03
CA PRO A 21 2.78 -2.04 10.79
C PRO A 21 2.87 -1.87 12.31
N HIS A 22 4.08 -1.88 12.88
CA HIS A 22 4.27 -1.71 14.32
C HIS A 22 3.75 -0.35 14.83
N LEU A 23 3.90 0.73 14.04
CA LEU A 23 3.41 2.07 14.43
C LEU A 23 1.88 2.12 14.38
N ILE A 24 1.29 1.38 13.44
CA ILE A 24 -0.16 1.26 13.35
C ILE A 24 -0.69 0.48 14.57
N ALA A 25 -0.03 -0.61 14.96
CA ALA A 25 -0.39 -1.37 16.15
C ALA A 25 -0.31 -0.52 17.43
N ILE A 26 0.79 0.23 17.61
CA ILE A 26 0.96 1.18 18.72
C ILE A 26 -0.17 2.22 18.71
N ASN A 27 -0.50 2.81 17.55
CA ASN A 27 -1.57 3.80 17.44
C ASN A 27 -2.96 3.23 17.75
N LEU A 28 -3.19 1.95 17.47
CA LEU A 28 -4.44 1.25 17.77
C LEU A 28 -4.49 0.71 19.21
N GLU A 29 -3.40 0.84 19.97
CA GLU A 29 -3.22 0.28 21.31
C GLU A 29 -3.47 -1.23 21.36
N VAL A 30 -2.98 -1.95 20.34
CA VAL A 30 -3.06 -3.42 20.24
C VAL A 30 -1.68 -4.06 20.31
N ASP A 31 -1.63 -5.36 20.56
CA ASP A 31 -0.38 -6.12 20.52
C ASP A 31 0.25 -6.08 19.10
N GLU A 32 1.55 -5.75 19.05
CA GLU A 32 2.27 -5.53 17.80
C GLU A 32 2.48 -6.83 17.01
N ASP A 33 2.83 -7.92 17.68
CA ASP A 33 3.11 -9.21 17.05
C ASP A 33 1.82 -9.83 16.51
N GLU A 34 0.74 -9.82 17.30
CA GLU A 34 -0.58 -10.28 16.86
C GLU A 34 -1.11 -9.45 15.67
N PHE A 35 -0.92 -8.13 15.68
CA PHE A 35 -1.32 -7.27 14.57
C PHE A 35 -0.54 -7.61 13.28
N ILE A 36 0.76 -7.84 13.40
CA ILE A 36 1.62 -8.22 12.28
C ILE A 36 1.17 -9.57 11.70
N GLU A 37 0.86 -10.55 12.53
CA GLU A 37 0.31 -11.83 12.06
C GLU A 37 -1.01 -11.63 11.31
N GLU A 38 -1.92 -10.81 11.84
CA GLU A 38 -3.20 -10.51 11.22
C GLU A 38 -3.07 -9.90 9.82
N ILE A 39 -2.14 -8.97 9.59
CA ILE A 39 -1.95 -8.37 8.26
C ILE A 39 -1.34 -9.35 7.24
N TYR A 40 -0.62 -10.38 7.68
CA TYR A 40 -0.06 -11.41 6.79
C TYR A 40 -1.05 -12.55 6.50
N GLN A 41 -2.06 -12.74 7.35
CA GLN A 41 -3.12 -13.72 7.15
C GLN A 41 -4.30 -13.15 6.34
N LYS A 42 -5.20 -14.02 5.86
CA LYS A 42 -6.42 -13.61 5.14
C LYS A 42 -7.45 -12.97 6.10
N SER A 43 -7.17 -11.75 6.57
CA SER A 43 -8.00 -11.00 7.52
C SER A 43 -8.57 -9.71 6.92
N LEU A 44 -9.48 -9.07 7.67
CA LEU A 44 -9.96 -7.72 7.36
C LEU A 44 -8.86 -6.67 7.54
N ALA A 45 -7.98 -6.83 8.54
CA ALA A 45 -6.84 -5.95 8.76
C ALA A 45 -5.87 -5.98 7.57
N ARG A 46 -5.58 -7.18 7.02
CA ARG A 46 -4.83 -7.33 5.77
C ARG A 46 -5.47 -6.53 4.65
N THR A 47 -6.78 -6.67 4.47
CA THR A 47 -7.51 -6.00 3.40
C THR A 47 -7.42 -4.47 3.54
N ALA A 48 -7.64 -3.94 4.74
CA ALA A 48 -7.52 -2.51 5.02
C ALA A 48 -6.09 -2.00 4.79
N PHE A 49 -5.09 -2.72 5.30
CA PHE A 49 -3.68 -2.36 5.19
C PHE A 49 -3.22 -2.29 3.73
N TYR A 50 -3.45 -3.34 2.95
CA TYR A 50 -3.05 -3.34 1.55
C TYR A 50 -3.87 -2.39 0.70
N LYS A 51 -5.14 -2.13 1.03
CA LYS A 51 -5.95 -1.13 0.32
C LYS A 51 -5.36 0.28 0.47
N GLY A 52 -4.85 0.63 1.65
CA GLY A 52 -4.15 1.90 1.86
C GLY A 52 -2.88 2.00 1.02
N ILE A 53 -2.03 0.96 1.02
CA ILE A 53 -0.81 0.91 0.21
C ILE A 53 -1.13 1.02 -1.28
N ILE A 54 -2.09 0.24 -1.78
CA ILE A 54 -2.48 0.24 -3.20
C ILE A 54 -2.99 1.63 -3.60
N ARG A 55 -3.77 2.31 -2.73
CA ARG A 55 -4.22 3.69 -3.00
C ARG A 55 -3.03 4.64 -3.14
N HIS A 56 -2.05 4.56 -2.25
CA HIS A 56 -0.84 5.38 -2.32
C HIS A 56 -0.06 5.15 -3.61
N GLU A 57 0.17 3.87 -3.96
CA GLU A 57 0.84 3.51 -5.21
C GLU A 57 0.09 4.00 -6.45
N ASN A 58 -1.24 3.90 -6.46
CA ASN A 58 -2.06 4.36 -7.57
C ASN A 58 -1.88 5.86 -7.83
N GLU A 59 -1.89 6.68 -6.77
CA GLU A 59 -1.68 8.12 -6.88
C GLU A 59 -0.28 8.48 -7.41
N ILE A 60 0.76 7.79 -6.95
CA ILE A 60 2.12 7.96 -7.47
C ILE A 60 2.19 7.56 -8.95
N ARG A 61 1.65 6.39 -9.31
CA ARG A 61 1.67 5.89 -10.69
C ARG A 61 0.92 6.84 -11.63
N GLU A 62 -0.21 7.39 -11.20
CA GLU A 62 -0.96 8.39 -11.97
C GLU A 62 -0.12 9.64 -12.24
N GLN A 63 0.60 10.16 -11.24
CA GLN A 63 1.50 11.31 -11.42
C GLN A 63 2.65 11.00 -12.37
N ILE A 64 3.27 9.83 -12.25
CA ILE A 64 4.34 9.37 -13.17
C ILE A 64 3.82 9.31 -14.60
N ILE A 65 2.65 8.70 -14.83
CA ILE A 65 2.04 8.59 -16.15
C ILE A 65 1.80 9.98 -16.74
N LYS A 66 1.17 10.89 -15.97
CA LYS A 66 0.91 12.27 -16.43
C LYS A 66 2.21 13.00 -16.79
N ALA A 67 3.24 12.90 -15.96
CA ALA A 67 4.53 13.55 -16.22
C ALA A 67 5.25 12.95 -17.45
N ALA A 68 5.19 11.64 -17.64
CA ALA A 68 5.78 10.95 -18.78
C ALA A 68 5.11 11.35 -20.11
N LEU A 69 3.78 11.45 -20.12
CA LEU A 69 3.00 11.91 -21.28
C LEU A 69 3.28 13.37 -21.63
N ASN A 70 3.65 14.19 -20.64
CA ASN A 70 4.06 15.58 -20.84
C ASN A 70 5.55 15.72 -21.25
N GLY A 71 6.25 14.62 -21.52
CA GLY A 71 7.61 14.65 -22.06
C GLY A 71 8.73 14.68 -21.01
N SER A 72 8.45 14.41 -19.72
CA SER A 72 9.50 14.29 -18.71
C SER A 72 10.29 13.00 -18.90
N ASN A 73 11.53 13.11 -19.40
CA ASN A 73 12.42 11.95 -19.59
C ASN A 73 12.60 11.10 -18.32
N PRO A 74 12.83 11.68 -17.11
CA PRO A 74 12.90 10.89 -15.88
C PRO A 74 11.60 10.11 -15.60
N ALA A 75 10.44 10.70 -15.85
CA ALA A 75 9.16 10.01 -15.63
C ALA A 75 8.92 8.90 -16.66
N GLN A 76 9.35 9.10 -17.92
CA GLN A 76 9.30 8.06 -18.95
C GLN A 76 10.16 6.85 -18.58
N GLU A 77 11.38 7.07 -18.07
CA GLU A 77 12.22 5.98 -17.57
C GLU A 77 11.57 5.20 -16.42
N GLN A 78 10.93 5.91 -15.46
CA GLN A 78 10.21 5.25 -14.38
C GLN A 78 9.01 4.45 -14.90
N LEU A 79 8.25 5.01 -15.85
CA LEU A 79 7.11 4.32 -16.45
C LEU A 79 7.54 3.04 -17.19
N ILE A 80 8.67 3.07 -17.92
CA ILE A 80 9.24 1.89 -18.58
C ILE A 80 9.60 0.82 -17.55
N ARG A 81 10.23 1.19 -16.42
CA ARG A 81 10.52 0.25 -15.33
C ARG A 81 9.25 -0.39 -14.77
N LEU A 82 8.20 0.39 -14.54
CA LEU A 82 6.92 -0.13 -14.06
C LEU A 82 6.28 -1.13 -15.04
N LEU A 83 6.35 -0.86 -16.35
CA LEU A 83 5.87 -1.78 -17.39
C LEU A 83 6.67 -3.09 -17.43
N GLN A 84 7.99 -3.03 -17.22
CA GLN A 84 8.83 -4.22 -17.16
C GLN A 84 8.48 -5.12 -15.96
N ILE A 85 8.28 -4.53 -14.79
CA ILE A 85 7.85 -5.26 -13.58
C ILE A 85 6.49 -5.93 -13.82
N PHE A 86 5.53 -5.18 -14.38
CA PHE A 86 4.20 -5.72 -14.70
C PHE A 86 4.27 -6.92 -15.67
N HIS A 87 5.01 -6.80 -16.77
CA HIS A 87 5.17 -7.91 -17.70
C HIS A 87 5.87 -9.11 -17.07
N SER A 88 6.84 -8.90 -16.19
CA SER A 88 7.52 -9.99 -15.48
C SER A 88 6.54 -10.77 -14.61
N SER A 89 5.63 -10.08 -13.90
CA SER A 89 4.61 -10.72 -13.05
C SER A 89 3.52 -11.50 -13.80
N LEU A 90 3.40 -11.33 -15.12
CA LEU A 90 2.44 -12.08 -15.95
C LEU A 90 3.03 -13.38 -16.52
N ASN A 91 4.35 -13.54 -16.45
CA ASN A 91 5.07 -14.69 -16.99
C ASN A 91 5.56 -15.66 -15.90
N GLU A 92 5.20 -15.41 -14.64
CA GLU A 92 5.41 -16.28 -13.48
C GLU A 92 4.12 -17.07 -13.17
#